data_AF-A0A9D7TNJ7-F1
#
_entry.id   AF-A0A9D7TNJ7-F1
#
_cell.length_a   1.000
_cell.length_b   1.000
_cell.length_c   1.000
_cell.angle_alpha   90.00
_cell.angle_beta   90.00
_cell.angle_gamma   90.00
#
_symmetry.space_group_name_H-M   'P 1'
#
loop_
_entity.id
_entity.type
_entity.pdbx_description
1 polymer ?
#
loop_
_entity_poly.entity_id
_entity_poly.type
_entity_poly.pdbx_seq_one_letter_code
_entity_poly.pdbx_strand_id
1 'polypeptide(L)'
;MLNLSCNKDDTTEAPKIINIAAGSTAASQAQTAFIEVDSNFTIVFGEGKFLFTNTLSMDGKNKVIIKGAGRDKTILDFSGQTSGGEGVLISKSNSIRFEDITILDSKGDALKARDCNKISFVNVGTVWSGTPKQANGAYGLYPVLCSEVYIDKCYAYGASDAGIYVGQSDKIIVKSSIAEGNVAGIEIENSTNADVFDNEAFDNTGGILVFDLPGLTKYGNSTRVYNNNIHDNNRISFAPKGNIVANVPVGTGCMILSTKNVEIFNNKLVENTFAGVLVVNYLIFNSKPNDAKYDPFPSGIYIHDNANTLIGSVNRVDQPDLIKDVLTILFLYGLKQPHILIDGLLSSPNSICIKETSSTFINLNAGDTSFKSITTNSTAQTCTKTPLPEVKFIPF
;
A
#
# COMPACT_ATOMS: atom_id res chain seq x y z
N MET A 1 -53.86 29.16 18.00
CA MET A 1 -53.51 28.34 16.81
C MET A 1 -52.01 28.29 16.72
N LEU A 2 -51.38 27.21 17.22
CA LEU A 2 -49.97 26.93 16.98
C LEU A 2 -49.84 26.32 15.59
N ASN A 3 -49.12 26.98 14.69
CA ASN A 3 -48.71 26.39 13.42
C ASN A 3 -47.54 25.43 13.70
N LEU A 4 -47.81 24.12 13.71
CA LEU A 4 -46.76 23.12 13.51
C LEU A 4 -46.30 23.18 12.06
N SER A 5 -45.09 23.69 11.85
CA SER A 5 -44.32 23.49 10.63
C SER A 5 -43.82 22.05 10.62
N CYS A 6 -44.40 21.19 9.79
CA CYS A 6 -43.80 19.90 9.47
C CYS A 6 -42.45 20.13 8.80
N ASN A 7 -41.37 19.71 9.46
CA ASN A 7 -40.09 19.51 8.81
C ASN A 7 -40.30 18.52 7.66
N LYS A 8 -39.88 18.92 6.45
CA LYS A 8 -39.81 18.02 5.30
C LYS A 8 -38.99 16.80 5.72
N ASP A 9 -39.62 15.64 5.61
CA ASP A 9 -39.02 14.35 5.87
C ASP A 9 -37.69 14.22 5.13
N ASP A 10 -36.68 13.84 5.91
CA ASP A 10 -35.43 13.24 5.46
C ASP A 10 -35.77 11.84 4.90
N THR A 11 -36.50 11.82 3.78
CA THR A 11 -36.78 10.58 3.05
C THR A 11 -35.50 10.18 2.35
N THR A 12 -34.76 9.26 2.96
CA THR A 12 -33.68 8.54 2.30
C THR A 12 -34.29 7.76 1.14
N GLU A 13 -34.28 8.35 -0.06
CA GLU A 13 -34.69 7.67 -1.28
C GLU A 13 -33.91 6.35 -1.38
N ALA A 14 -34.60 5.23 -1.59
CA ALA A 14 -33.92 3.94 -1.72
C ALA A 14 -32.94 4.00 -2.92
N PRO A 15 -31.76 3.38 -2.81
CA PRO A 15 -30.77 3.44 -3.89
C PRO A 15 -31.36 2.86 -5.18
N LYS A 16 -31.16 3.57 -6.29
CA LYS A 16 -31.59 3.11 -7.62
C LYS A 16 -30.65 2.00 -8.08
N ILE A 17 -31.20 0.88 -8.55
CA ILE A 17 -30.42 -0.32 -8.89
C ILE A 17 -30.32 -0.47 -10.41
N ILE A 18 -29.11 -0.66 -10.92
CA ILE A 18 -28.82 -1.07 -12.31
C ILE A 18 -28.22 -2.47 -12.27
N ASN A 19 -28.87 -3.44 -12.90
CA ASN A 19 -28.37 -4.82 -12.99
C ASN A 19 -27.69 -5.05 -14.34
N ILE A 20 -26.49 -5.60 -14.32
CA ILE A 20 -25.69 -5.93 -15.51
C ILE A 20 -25.38 -7.42 -15.48
N ALA A 21 -25.99 -8.18 -16.37
CA ALA A 21 -25.69 -9.59 -16.57
C ALA A 21 -24.48 -9.76 -17.49
N ALA A 22 -23.69 -10.82 -17.28
CA ALA A 22 -22.61 -11.16 -18.20
C ALA A 22 -23.17 -11.46 -19.60
N GLY A 23 -22.52 -10.94 -20.64
CA GLY A 23 -22.98 -11.07 -22.02
C GLY A 23 -22.32 -10.06 -22.95
N SER A 24 -22.66 -10.15 -24.24
CA SER A 24 -22.04 -9.33 -25.30
C SER A 24 -22.30 -7.82 -25.15
N THR A 25 -23.36 -7.41 -24.46
CA THR A 25 -23.71 -6.01 -24.21
C THR A 25 -23.26 -5.48 -22.85
N ALA A 26 -22.69 -6.34 -22.00
CA ALA A 26 -22.41 -6.00 -20.61
C ALA A 26 -21.38 -4.88 -20.49
N ALA A 27 -20.36 -4.89 -21.37
CA ALA A 27 -19.35 -3.84 -21.40
C ALA A 27 -19.93 -2.46 -21.71
N SER A 28 -20.81 -2.36 -22.71
CA SER A 28 -21.45 -1.09 -23.06
C SER A 28 -22.42 -0.64 -21.97
N GLN A 29 -23.17 -1.55 -21.37
CA GLN A 29 -24.07 -1.25 -20.26
C GLN A 29 -23.32 -0.71 -19.04
N ALA A 30 -22.18 -1.32 -18.71
CA ALA A 30 -21.32 -0.87 -17.61
C ALA A 30 -20.72 0.50 -17.88
N GLN A 31 -20.24 0.76 -19.10
CA GLN A 31 -19.73 2.08 -19.49
C GLN A 31 -20.81 3.16 -19.35
N THR A 32 -22.00 2.91 -19.90
CA THR A 32 -23.14 3.81 -19.76
C THR A 32 -23.47 4.05 -18.28
N ALA A 33 -23.54 3.00 -17.47
CA ALA A 33 -23.85 3.13 -16.05
C ALA A 33 -22.80 3.97 -15.30
N PHE A 34 -21.50 3.72 -15.51
CA PHE A 34 -20.43 4.48 -14.83
C PHE A 34 -20.45 5.98 -15.20
N ILE A 35 -20.85 6.31 -16.42
CA ILE A 35 -20.93 7.68 -16.93
C ILE A 35 -22.22 8.38 -16.49
N GLU A 36 -23.36 7.71 -16.56
CA GLU A 36 -24.68 8.35 -16.52
C GLU A 36 -25.34 8.32 -15.14
N VAL A 37 -24.90 7.47 -14.21
CA VAL A 37 -25.52 7.42 -12.87
C VAL A 37 -25.43 8.78 -12.17
N ASP A 38 -26.54 9.17 -11.53
CA ASP A 38 -26.57 10.29 -10.62
C ASP A 38 -26.12 9.86 -9.21
N SER A 39 -26.51 10.60 -8.18
CA SER A 39 -26.28 10.18 -6.80
C SER A 39 -27.17 9.03 -6.37
N ASN A 40 -26.71 8.24 -5.39
CA ASN A 40 -27.50 7.20 -4.70
C ASN A 40 -27.90 6.04 -5.62
N PHE A 41 -26.91 5.49 -6.34
CA PHE A 41 -27.08 4.33 -7.23
C PHE A 41 -26.30 3.11 -6.74
N THR A 42 -26.82 1.92 -7.06
CA THR A 42 -26.10 0.65 -6.96
C THR A 42 -26.03 0.00 -8.34
N ILE A 43 -24.81 -0.17 -8.86
CA ILE A 43 -24.52 -0.92 -10.08
C ILE A 43 -24.17 -2.35 -9.66
N VAL A 44 -25.03 -3.31 -10.02
CA VAL A 44 -24.90 -4.72 -9.65
C VAL A 44 -24.45 -5.51 -10.88
N PHE A 45 -23.25 -6.07 -10.81
CA PHE A 45 -22.77 -7.06 -11.76
C PHE A 45 -23.19 -8.45 -11.29
N GLY A 46 -23.81 -9.22 -12.19
CA GLY A 46 -24.10 -10.64 -11.95
C GLY A 46 -22.84 -11.49 -11.84
N GLU A 47 -23.03 -12.78 -11.55
CA GLU A 47 -21.97 -13.78 -11.69
C GLU A 47 -21.55 -13.88 -13.16
N GLY A 48 -20.23 -14.00 -13.39
CA GLY A 48 -19.65 -14.18 -14.70
C GLY A 48 -18.43 -13.30 -14.96
N LYS A 49 -17.93 -13.42 -16.19
CA LYS A 49 -16.77 -12.71 -16.70
C LYS A 49 -17.21 -11.64 -17.69
N PHE A 50 -16.81 -10.40 -17.46
CA PHE A 50 -17.19 -9.22 -18.21
C PHE A 50 -15.97 -8.70 -18.96
N LEU A 51 -15.92 -8.90 -20.27
CA LEU A 51 -14.76 -8.50 -21.09
C LEU A 51 -14.85 -7.02 -21.47
N PHE A 52 -13.80 -6.26 -21.16
CA PHE A 52 -13.66 -4.84 -21.48
C PHE A 52 -12.51 -4.58 -22.43
N THR A 53 -12.74 -3.69 -23.40
CA THR A 53 -11.72 -3.21 -24.34
C THR A 53 -11.24 -1.78 -24.02
N ASN A 54 -11.88 -1.10 -23.07
CA ASN A 54 -11.59 0.27 -22.64
C ASN A 54 -11.71 0.36 -21.11
N THR A 55 -10.99 1.30 -20.50
CA THR A 55 -11.14 1.67 -19.07
C THR A 55 -12.60 1.98 -18.72
N LEU A 56 -13.08 1.48 -17.58
CA LEU A 56 -14.33 1.92 -16.96
C LEU A 56 -14.08 3.19 -16.15
N SER A 57 -14.68 4.30 -16.55
CA SER A 57 -14.39 5.61 -15.95
C SER A 57 -15.61 6.24 -15.28
N MET A 58 -15.42 6.73 -14.04
CA MET A 58 -16.42 7.45 -13.26
C MET A 58 -15.83 8.78 -12.79
N ASP A 59 -16.50 9.89 -13.05
CA ASP A 59 -16.04 11.23 -12.67
C ASP A 59 -17.14 12.02 -11.96
N GLY A 60 -16.82 12.66 -10.83
CA GLY A 60 -17.74 13.58 -10.16
C GLY A 60 -18.98 12.91 -9.56
N LYS A 61 -18.94 11.61 -9.24
CA LYS A 61 -20.11 10.87 -8.74
C LYS A 61 -20.17 10.86 -7.22
N ASN A 62 -21.37 10.60 -6.70
CA ASN A 62 -21.63 10.68 -5.27
C ASN A 62 -22.55 9.57 -4.78
N LYS A 63 -22.20 8.89 -3.70
CA LYS A 63 -23.01 7.80 -3.12
C LYS A 63 -23.33 6.70 -4.15
N VAL A 64 -22.29 6.08 -4.72
CA VAL A 64 -22.44 4.99 -5.69
C VAL A 64 -21.80 3.71 -5.16
N ILE A 65 -22.54 2.61 -5.21
CA ILE A 65 -22.05 1.28 -4.89
C ILE A 65 -21.91 0.49 -6.19
N ILE A 66 -20.75 -0.13 -6.40
CA ILE A 66 -20.46 -1.06 -7.48
C ILE A 66 -20.26 -2.42 -6.84
N LYS A 67 -21.16 -3.37 -7.09
CA LYS A 67 -21.18 -4.65 -6.39
C LYS A 67 -21.27 -5.84 -7.35
N GLY A 68 -20.54 -6.91 -7.06
CA GLY A 68 -20.65 -8.20 -7.73
C GLY A 68 -21.33 -9.29 -6.89
N ALA A 69 -21.33 -10.51 -7.41
CA ALA A 69 -21.83 -11.70 -6.74
C ALA A 69 -20.80 -12.38 -5.81
N GLY A 70 -19.57 -11.88 -5.78
CA GLY A 70 -18.44 -12.38 -5.00
C GLY A 70 -17.12 -12.16 -5.76
N ARG A 71 -16.02 -11.92 -5.03
CA ARG A 71 -14.68 -11.70 -5.60
C ARG A 71 -14.30 -12.75 -6.66
N ASP A 72 -14.60 -14.02 -6.38
CA ASP A 72 -14.25 -15.15 -7.26
C ASP A 72 -15.36 -15.49 -8.27
N LYS A 73 -16.45 -14.73 -8.29
CA LYS A 73 -17.65 -14.98 -9.11
C LYS A 73 -17.91 -13.89 -10.15
N THR A 74 -17.57 -12.64 -9.84
CA THR A 74 -17.75 -11.50 -10.75
C THR A 74 -16.39 -10.94 -11.13
N ILE A 75 -16.00 -11.16 -12.39
CA ILE A 75 -14.68 -10.79 -12.91
C ILE A 75 -14.83 -9.74 -14.00
N LEU A 76 -14.29 -8.54 -13.77
CA LEU A 76 -14.13 -7.51 -14.79
C LEU A 76 -12.77 -7.73 -15.48
N ASP A 77 -12.79 -8.29 -16.68
CA ASP A 77 -11.62 -8.73 -17.43
C ASP A 77 -11.19 -7.71 -18.47
N PHE A 78 -9.96 -7.22 -18.32
CA PHE A 78 -9.32 -6.22 -19.17
C PHE A 78 -8.22 -6.83 -20.05
N SER A 79 -8.09 -8.16 -20.13
CA SER A 79 -7.13 -8.81 -21.04
C SER A 79 -7.32 -8.42 -22.52
N GLY A 80 -8.52 -7.97 -22.90
CA GLY A 80 -8.85 -7.41 -24.21
C GLY A 80 -8.68 -5.89 -24.34
N GLN A 81 -8.10 -5.20 -23.35
CA GLN A 81 -8.01 -3.74 -23.31
C GLN A 81 -7.14 -3.18 -24.44
N THR A 82 -7.75 -2.37 -25.29
CA THR A 82 -7.09 -1.68 -26.42
C THR A 82 -6.86 -0.19 -26.16
N SER A 83 -7.59 0.41 -25.21
CA SER A 83 -7.52 1.83 -24.89
C SER A 83 -7.59 2.10 -23.38
N GLY A 84 -6.99 3.22 -22.96
CA GLY A 84 -6.84 3.61 -21.57
C GLY A 84 -5.65 2.92 -20.86
N GLY A 85 -5.26 3.47 -19.72
CA GLY A 85 -4.17 2.94 -18.88
C GLY A 85 -4.70 2.04 -17.77
N GLU A 86 -5.85 2.40 -17.19
CA GLU A 86 -6.41 1.72 -16.03
C GLU A 86 -7.48 0.70 -16.43
N GLY A 87 -7.72 -0.32 -15.61
CA GLY A 87 -8.94 -1.12 -15.71
C GLY A 87 -10.16 -0.28 -15.33
N VAL A 88 -10.14 0.26 -14.12
CA VAL A 88 -11.17 1.15 -13.59
C VAL A 88 -10.54 2.43 -13.07
N LEU A 89 -11.09 3.58 -13.47
CA LEU A 89 -10.68 4.91 -13.02
C LEU A 89 -11.86 5.67 -12.40
N ILE A 90 -11.74 6.00 -11.12
CA ILE A 90 -12.68 6.85 -10.38
C ILE A 90 -11.98 8.17 -10.09
N SER A 91 -12.63 9.29 -10.38
CA SER A 91 -12.05 10.62 -10.20
C SER A 91 -13.03 11.57 -9.54
N LYS A 92 -12.54 12.45 -8.67
CA LYS A 92 -13.29 13.58 -8.09
C LYS A 92 -14.66 13.19 -7.50
N SER A 93 -14.74 11.99 -6.92
CA SER A 93 -16.01 11.39 -6.48
C SER A 93 -16.07 11.29 -4.95
N ASN A 94 -17.28 11.20 -4.40
CA ASN A 94 -17.50 11.17 -2.95
C ASN A 94 -18.39 9.98 -2.55
N SER A 95 -18.05 9.25 -1.49
CA SER A 95 -18.85 8.10 -1.04
C SER A 95 -19.04 7.08 -2.17
N ILE A 96 -17.95 6.42 -2.54
CA ILE A 96 -17.95 5.38 -3.58
C ILE A 96 -17.51 4.06 -2.95
N ARG A 97 -18.19 2.98 -3.28
CA ARG A 97 -17.89 1.65 -2.77
C ARG A 97 -17.77 0.63 -3.89
N PHE A 98 -16.70 -0.15 -3.89
CA PHE A 98 -16.57 -1.38 -4.66
C PHE A 98 -16.67 -2.58 -3.73
N GLU A 99 -17.48 -3.56 -4.09
CA GLU A 99 -17.71 -4.75 -3.29
C GLU A 99 -17.82 -6.02 -4.13
N ASP A 100 -17.21 -7.12 -3.68
CA ASP A 100 -17.46 -8.47 -4.21
C ASP A 100 -17.16 -8.63 -5.73
N ILE A 101 -16.06 -8.05 -6.22
CA ILE A 101 -15.61 -8.13 -7.63
C ILE A 101 -14.11 -8.37 -7.73
N THR A 102 -13.64 -8.87 -8.88
CA THR A 102 -12.22 -8.86 -9.24
C THR A 102 -11.98 -8.08 -10.53
N ILE A 103 -10.94 -7.24 -10.53
CA ILE A 103 -10.37 -6.62 -11.73
C ILE A 103 -9.21 -7.49 -12.20
N LEU A 104 -9.27 -7.96 -13.45
CA LEU A 104 -8.33 -8.91 -14.02
C LEU A 104 -7.62 -8.31 -15.24
N ASP A 105 -6.31 -8.46 -15.31
CA ASP A 105 -5.48 -8.25 -16.50
C ASP A 105 -5.61 -6.86 -17.15
N SER A 106 -5.69 -5.80 -16.35
CA SER A 106 -5.61 -4.42 -16.86
C SER A 106 -4.24 -4.14 -17.47
N LYS A 107 -4.21 -3.29 -18.50
CA LYS A 107 -2.96 -2.92 -19.19
C LYS A 107 -1.98 -2.16 -18.29
N GLY A 108 -2.51 -1.31 -17.41
CA GLY A 108 -1.80 -0.58 -16.36
C GLY A 108 -2.53 -0.78 -15.04
N ASP A 109 -2.73 0.27 -14.24
CA ASP A 109 -3.33 0.18 -12.89
C ASP A 109 -4.70 -0.53 -12.92
N ALA A 110 -4.99 -1.37 -11.92
CA ALA A 110 -6.23 -2.15 -11.93
C ALA A 110 -7.44 -1.30 -11.51
N LEU A 111 -7.47 -0.81 -10.27
CA LEU A 111 -8.55 0.02 -9.74
C LEU A 111 -7.99 1.29 -9.10
N LYS A 112 -8.08 2.39 -9.84
CA LYS A 112 -7.57 3.70 -9.42
C LYS A 112 -8.69 4.61 -8.97
N ALA A 113 -8.57 5.15 -7.77
CA ALA A 113 -9.43 6.20 -7.25
C ALA A 113 -8.60 7.44 -6.99
N ARG A 114 -8.88 8.54 -7.68
CA ARG A 114 -8.09 9.76 -7.62
C ARG A 114 -8.94 10.94 -7.16
N ASP A 115 -8.39 11.75 -6.25
CA ASP A 115 -9.06 12.98 -5.78
C ASP A 115 -10.46 12.68 -5.21
N CYS A 116 -10.63 11.53 -4.54
CA CYS A 116 -11.92 11.06 -4.01
C CYS A 116 -12.01 11.19 -2.49
N ASN A 117 -13.21 11.48 -1.97
CA ASN A 117 -13.49 11.46 -0.54
C ASN A 117 -14.37 10.25 -0.19
N LYS A 118 -14.07 9.56 0.90
CA LYS A 118 -14.83 8.42 1.41
C LYS A 118 -14.97 7.31 0.36
N ILE A 119 -13.85 6.63 0.11
CA ILE A 119 -13.74 5.54 -0.86
C ILE A 119 -13.60 4.22 -0.11
N SER A 120 -14.36 3.19 -0.51
CA SER A 120 -14.36 1.90 0.16
C SER A 120 -14.19 0.74 -0.83
N PHE A 121 -13.21 -0.12 -0.61
CA PHE A 121 -12.99 -1.36 -1.33
C PHE A 121 -13.17 -2.52 -0.36
N VAL A 122 -14.17 -3.37 -0.59
CA VAL A 122 -14.50 -4.48 0.32
C VAL A 122 -14.62 -5.77 -0.45
N ASN A 123 -13.77 -6.76 -0.13
CA ASN A 123 -13.72 -8.02 -0.87
C ASN A 123 -13.49 -7.81 -2.37
N VAL A 124 -12.58 -6.90 -2.72
CA VAL A 124 -12.17 -6.61 -4.11
C VAL A 124 -10.87 -7.33 -4.44
N GLY A 125 -10.80 -7.98 -5.60
CA GLY A 125 -9.60 -8.58 -6.15
C GLY A 125 -8.96 -7.71 -7.23
N THR A 126 -7.63 -7.66 -7.28
CA THR A 126 -6.86 -7.11 -8.41
C THR A 126 -5.79 -8.11 -8.79
N VAL A 127 -5.79 -8.57 -10.04
CA VAL A 127 -4.98 -9.73 -10.45
C VAL A 127 -4.42 -9.51 -11.85
N TRP A 128 -3.10 -9.71 -11.99
CA TRP A 128 -2.49 -10.02 -13.29
C TRP A 128 -2.21 -11.51 -13.37
N SER A 129 -2.83 -12.17 -14.34
CA SER A 129 -2.77 -13.62 -14.52
C SER A 129 -1.38 -14.09 -14.95
N GLY A 130 -1.04 -15.31 -14.51
CA GLY A 130 0.25 -15.94 -14.79
C GLY A 130 1.36 -15.51 -13.84
N THR A 131 2.61 -15.65 -14.30
CA THR A 131 3.79 -15.28 -13.51
C THR A 131 3.95 -13.75 -13.48
N PRO A 132 4.14 -13.13 -12.29
CA PRO A 132 4.37 -11.70 -12.18
C PRO A 132 5.57 -11.26 -13.00
N LYS A 133 5.43 -10.14 -13.71
CA LYS A 133 6.43 -9.65 -14.68
C LYS A 133 6.38 -8.14 -14.78
N GLN A 134 7.48 -7.55 -15.23
CA GLN A 134 7.65 -6.10 -15.37
C GLN A 134 6.60 -5.41 -16.26
N ALA A 135 5.95 -6.16 -17.17
CA ALA A 135 4.93 -5.63 -18.08
C ALA A 135 3.51 -5.60 -17.47
N ASN A 136 3.32 -6.10 -16.25
CA ASN A 136 2.06 -5.97 -15.54
C ASN A 136 1.83 -4.51 -15.14
N GLY A 137 0.60 -4.18 -14.73
CA GLY A 137 0.29 -2.85 -14.20
C GLY A 137 1.02 -2.56 -12.90
N ALA A 138 1.25 -1.27 -12.65
CA ALA A 138 2.02 -0.82 -11.50
C ALA A 138 1.24 -1.05 -10.20
N TYR A 139 -0.01 -0.61 -10.13
CA TYR A 139 -0.78 -0.61 -8.88
C TYR A 139 -2.08 -1.40 -9.00
N GLY A 140 -2.33 -2.30 -8.04
CA GLY A 140 -3.58 -3.05 -7.94
C GLY A 140 -4.73 -2.16 -7.47
N LEU A 141 -4.88 -2.01 -6.15
CA LEU A 141 -5.75 -1.00 -5.55
C LEU A 141 -4.96 0.30 -5.43
N TYR A 142 -5.49 1.40 -5.96
CA TYR A 142 -4.76 2.68 -6.07
C TYR A 142 -5.64 3.90 -5.73
N PRO A 143 -6.05 4.09 -4.46
CA PRO A 143 -6.46 5.39 -3.94
C PRO A 143 -5.29 6.38 -3.89
N VAL A 144 -5.48 7.56 -4.47
CA VAL A 144 -4.51 8.64 -4.48
C VAL A 144 -5.16 10.01 -4.37
N LEU A 145 -4.56 10.90 -3.57
CA LEU A 145 -5.18 12.20 -3.26
C LEU A 145 -6.57 12.04 -2.63
N CYS A 146 -6.76 10.99 -1.85
CA CYS A 146 -8.04 10.65 -1.24
C CYS A 146 -8.13 11.02 0.24
N SER A 147 -9.34 10.98 0.78
CA SER A 147 -9.58 10.99 2.23
C SER A 147 -10.58 9.91 2.61
N GLU A 148 -10.48 9.38 3.83
CA GLU A 148 -11.38 8.33 4.36
C GLU A 148 -11.38 7.09 3.45
N VAL A 149 -10.18 6.52 3.27
CA VAL A 149 -9.92 5.34 2.44
C VAL A 149 -10.09 4.09 3.28
N TYR A 150 -11.05 3.23 2.93
CA TYR A 150 -11.31 1.96 3.60
C TYR A 150 -11.05 0.78 2.65
N ILE A 151 -10.09 -0.07 2.99
CA ILE A 151 -9.76 -1.29 2.24
C ILE A 151 -9.88 -2.47 3.21
N ASP A 152 -10.79 -3.40 2.92
CA ASP A 152 -11.09 -4.53 3.81
C ASP A 152 -11.29 -5.82 3.02
N LYS A 153 -10.66 -6.92 3.44
CA LYS A 153 -10.78 -8.24 2.80
C LYS A 153 -10.40 -8.29 1.32
N CYS A 154 -9.55 -7.36 0.88
CA CYS A 154 -9.15 -7.30 -0.51
C CYS A 154 -8.02 -8.29 -0.82
N TYR A 155 -7.83 -8.56 -2.10
CA TYR A 155 -6.78 -9.42 -2.63
C TYR A 155 -6.03 -8.71 -3.76
N ALA A 156 -4.70 -8.71 -3.71
CA ALA A 156 -3.87 -8.12 -4.76
C ALA A 156 -2.71 -9.05 -5.15
N TYR A 157 -2.62 -9.34 -6.45
CA TYR A 157 -1.58 -10.21 -6.99
C TYR A 157 -0.98 -9.72 -8.29
N GLY A 158 0.35 -9.74 -8.35
CA GLY A 158 1.14 -9.60 -9.58
C GLY A 158 1.42 -8.17 -10.02
N ALA A 159 1.22 -7.17 -9.14
CA ALA A 159 1.51 -5.77 -9.43
C ALA A 159 3.01 -5.53 -9.58
N SER A 160 3.43 -4.79 -10.62
CA SER A 160 4.84 -4.47 -10.86
C SER A 160 5.39 -3.38 -9.94
N ASP A 161 4.53 -2.76 -9.15
CA ASP A 161 4.87 -1.83 -8.09
C ASP A 161 4.21 -2.31 -6.79
N ALA A 162 3.03 -1.82 -6.42
CA ALA A 162 2.32 -2.20 -5.20
C ALA A 162 0.99 -2.91 -5.46
N GLY A 163 0.75 -4.02 -4.76
CA GLY A 163 -0.53 -4.73 -4.80
C GLY A 163 -1.66 -3.85 -4.24
N ILE A 164 -1.46 -3.34 -3.02
CA ILE A 164 -2.35 -2.35 -2.39
C ILE A 164 -1.55 -1.09 -2.15
N TYR A 165 -1.83 -0.04 -2.90
CA TYR A 165 -1.15 1.25 -2.79
C TYR A 165 -2.11 2.32 -2.26
N VAL A 166 -1.68 3.13 -1.30
CA VAL A 166 -2.42 4.32 -0.87
C VAL A 166 -1.48 5.52 -0.84
N GLY A 167 -1.69 6.45 -1.76
CA GLY A 167 -0.78 7.58 -1.99
C GLY A 167 -1.39 8.93 -1.66
N GLN A 168 -0.61 9.86 -1.10
CA GLN A 168 -1.01 11.25 -0.89
C GLN A 168 -2.42 11.39 -0.28
N SER A 169 -2.79 10.51 0.65
CA SER A 169 -4.16 10.39 1.18
C SER A 169 -4.20 10.62 2.69
N ASP A 170 -5.39 10.82 3.25
CA ASP A 170 -5.60 11.06 4.68
C ASP A 170 -6.70 10.16 5.26
N LYS A 171 -6.56 9.70 6.51
CA LYS A 171 -7.49 8.79 7.20
C LYS A 171 -7.69 7.50 6.41
N ILE A 172 -6.77 6.57 6.60
CA ILE A 172 -6.68 5.34 5.83
C ILE A 172 -6.82 4.16 6.78
N ILE A 173 -7.63 3.18 6.39
CA ILE A 173 -7.71 1.87 7.03
C ILE A 173 -7.51 0.81 5.95
N VAL A 174 -6.45 0.02 6.07
CA VAL A 174 -6.19 -1.17 5.25
C VAL A 174 -6.15 -2.38 6.17
N LYS A 175 -7.13 -3.27 6.05
CA LYS A 175 -7.23 -4.42 6.95
C LYS A 175 -7.72 -5.70 6.32
N SER A 176 -7.48 -6.82 7.02
CA SER A 176 -7.97 -8.15 6.66
C SER A 176 -7.64 -8.58 5.22
N SER A 177 -6.66 -7.95 4.58
CA SER A 177 -6.39 -8.09 3.15
C SER A 177 -5.17 -8.96 2.89
N ILE A 178 -5.12 -9.55 1.70
CA ILE A 178 -4.02 -10.41 1.26
C ILE A 178 -3.31 -9.72 0.10
N ALA A 179 -1.99 -9.55 0.22
CA ALA A 179 -1.15 -9.03 -0.86
C ALA A 179 0.01 -10.00 -1.09
N GLU A 180 0.02 -10.66 -2.26
CA GLU A 180 1.05 -11.63 -2.62
C GLU A 180 1.55 -11.50 -4.06
N GLY A 181 2.77 -11.94 -4.33
CA GLY A 181 3.30 -11.96 -5.68
C GLY A 181 3.59 -10.58 -6.28
N ASN A 182 3.63 -9.52 -5.48
CA ASN A 182 3.88 -8.13 -5.92
C ASN A 182 5.34 -7.73 -5.69
N VAL A 183 5.75 -6.55 -6.16
CA VAL A 183 7.02 -5.98 -5.69
C VAL A 183 6.85 -5.49 -4.24
N ALA A 184 5.94 -4.55 -4.02
CA ALA A 184 5.45 -4.17 -2.70
C ALA A 184 4.09 -4.84 -2.45
N GLY A 185 3.93 -5.51 -1.32
CA GLY A 185 2.62 -6.05 -0.93
C GLY A 185 1.62 -4.91 -0.68
N ILE A 186 1.90 -4.12 0.35
CA ILE A 186 1.12 -2.94 0.73
C ILE A 186 2.04 -1.73 0.81
N GLU A 187 1.65 -0.59 0.23
CA GLU A 187 2.41 0.65 0.29
C GLU A 187 1.54 1.82 0.74
N ILE A 188 2.00 2.55 1.75
CA ILE A 188 1.45 3.83 2.20
C ILE A 188 2.46 4.91 1.83
N GLU A 189 2.17 5.70 0.79
CA GLU A 189 3.08 6.72 0.25
C GLU A 189 2.56 8.12 0.57
N ASN A 190 3.40 8.98 1.14
CA ASN A 190 3.15 10.42 1.34
C ASN A 190 1.78 10.72 1.98
N SER A 191 1.34 9.85 2.90
CA SER A 191 -0.03 9.82 3.43
C SER A 191 -0.08 10.03 4.94
N THR A 192 -1.20 10.57 5.42
CA THR A 192 -1.40 10.89 6.84
C THR A 192 -2.48 10.05 7.49
N ASN A 193 -2.30 9.71 8.77
CA ASN A 193 -3.28 9.00 9.59
C ASN A 193 -3.70 7.67 8.95
N ALA A 194 -2.81 6.68 8.95
CA ALA A 194 -3.06 5.38 8.34
C ALA A 194 -2.96 4.23 9.35
N ASP A 195 -3.94 3.34 9.33
CA ASP A 195 -3.93 2.07 10.05
C ASP A 195 -3.85 0.91 9.05
N VAL A 196 -2.78 0.13 9.13
CA VAL A 196 -2.53 -1.05 8.29
C VAL A 196 -2.41 -2.27 9.20
N PHE A 197 -3.47 -3.09 9.27
CA PHE A 197 -3.53 -4.15 10.27
C PHE A 197 -4.31 -5.40 9.88
N ASP A 198 -4.01 -6.51 10.56
CA ASP A 198 -4.64 -7.82 10.31
C ASP A 198 -4.52 -8.27 8.84
N ASN A 199 -3.50 -7.80 8.11
CA ASN A 199 -3.24 -8.21 6.72
C ASN A 199 -2.28 -9.39 6.68
N GLU A 200 -2.29 -10.09 5.54
CA GLU A 200 -1.34 -11.13 5.19
C GLU A 200 -0.55 -10.67 3.95
N ALA A 201 0.76 -10.46 4.12
CA ALA A 201 1.65 -9.98 3.07
C ALA A 201 2.82 -10.95 2.89
N PHE A 202 2.81 -11.69 1.77
CA PHE A 202 3.80 -12.73 1.51
C PHE A 202 4.17 -12.91 0.05
N ASP A 203 5.31 -13.54 -0.22
CA ASP A 203 5.82 -13.76 -1.59
C ASP A 203 5.89 -12.45 -2.42
N ASN A 204 6.11 -11.32 -1.74
CA ASN A 204 6.45 -10.04 -2.37
C ASN A 204 7.96 -9.81 -2.34
N THR A 205 8.47 -8.76 -3.01
CA THR A 205 9.87 -8.31 -2.79
C THR A 205 10.01 -7.65 -1.41
N GLY A 206 9.04 -6.79 -1.06
CA GLY A 206 8.87 -6.22 0.26
C GLY A 206 7.42 -6.34 0.72
N GLY A 207 7.20 -6.65 2.00
CA GLY A 207 5.87 -6.88 2.55
C GLY A 207 5.03 -5.60 2.66
N ILE A 208 5.36 -4.73 3.63
CA ILE A 208 4.65 -3.47 3.88
C ILE A 208 5.61 -2.29 3.86
N LEU A 209 5.33 -1.30 3.02
CA LEU A 209 6.16 -0.11 2.82
C LEU A 209 5.43 1.15 3.31
N VAL A 210 6.15 2.03 4.01
CA VAL A 210 5.66 3.35 4.44
C VAL A 210 6.65 4.41 3.98
N PHE A 211 6.32 5.07 2.88
CA PHE A 211 7.25 5.87 2.11
C PHE A 211 6.87 7.34 2.09
N ASP A 212 7.89 8.19 2.09
CA ASP A 212 7.80 9.61 1.78
C ASP A 212 8.81 9.93 0.68
N LEU A 213 8.32 10.37 -0.46
CA LEU A 213 9.12 10.79 -1.61
C LEU A 213 9.04 12.31 -1.83
N PRO A 214 10.09 12.94 -2.37
CA PRO A 214 10.07 14.36 -2.73
C PRO A 214 9.22 14.62 -3.99
N GLY A 215 8.82 15.88 -4.19
CA GLY A 215 8.15 16.33 -5.40
C GLY A 215 6.64 16.06 -5.44
N LEU A 216 6.06 15.67 -4.30
CA LEU A 216 4.65 15.36 -4.16
C LEU A 216 3.91 16.45 -3.36
N THR A 217 2.57 16.39 -3.38
CA THR A 217 1.73 17.44 -2.79
C THR A 217 1.51 17.27 -1.28
N LYS A 218 1.82 16.09 -0.75
CA LYS A 218 1.69 15.72 0.66
C LYS A 218 2.96 15.01 1.14
N TYR A 219 3.13 14.98 2.46
CA TYR A 219 4.17 14.23 3.16
C TYR A 219 3.52 13.44 4.28
N GLY A 220 4.05 12.26 4.57
CA GLY A 220 3.45 11.30 5.45
C GLY A 220 3.64 11.61 6.92
N ASN A 221 2.65 11.16 7.70
CA ASN A 221 2.64 11.33 9.14
C ASN A 221 1.65 10.38 9.79
N SER A 222 1.99 9.81 10.95
CA SER A 222 1.05 9.05 11.78
C SER A 222 0.53 7.80 11.08
N THR A 223 1.43 6.87 10.76
CA THR A 223 1.07 5.55 10.22
C THR A 223 1.33 4.47 11.26
N ARG A 224 0.34 3.60 11.49
CA ARG A 224 0.42 2.44 12.37
C ARG A 224 0.34 1.17 11.54
N VAL A 225 1.35 0.30 11.66
CA VAL A 225 1.42 -1.01 11.01
C VAL A 225 1.42 -2.07 12.11
N TYR A 226 0.32 -2.79 12.27
CA TYR A 226 0.18 -3.69 13.41
C TYR A 226 -0.63 -4.95 13.19
N ASN A 227 -0.38 -6.00 13.98
CA ASN A 227 -1.08 -7.28 13.89
C ASN A 227 -1.06 -7.93 12.49
N ASN A 228 -0.12 -7.55 11.62
CA ASN A 228 -0.01 -8.16 10.30
C ASN A 228 0.80 -9.46 10.38
N ASN A 229 0.48 -10.40 9.48
CA ASN A 229 1.32 -11.54 9.18
C ASN A 229 2.16 -11.21 7.92
N ILE A 230 3.44 -10.92 8.12
CA ILE A 230 4.33 -10.43 7.07
C ILE A 230 5.47 -11.43 6.91
N HIS A 231 5.36 -12.30 5.92
CA HIS A 231 6.24 -13.46 5.82
C HIS A 231 6.66 -13.81 4.40
N ASP A 232 7.80 -14.50 4.25
CA ASP A 232 8.25 -15.02 2.95
C ASP A 232 8.34 -13.96 1.84
N ASN A 233 8.58 -12.68 2.16
CA ASN A 233 8.69 -11.62 1.16
C ASN A 233 10.08 -11.64 0.50
N ASN A 234 10.36 -12.73 -0.22
CA ASN A 234 11.66 -13.06 -0.82
C ASN A 234 11.62 -13.09 -2.36
N ARG A 235 10.56 -12.58 -2.98
CA ARG A 235 10.41 -12.57 -4.44
C ARG A 235 11.40 -11.62 -5.07
N ILE A 236 12.07 -12.07 -6.13
CA ILE A 236 12.95 -11.23 -6.94
C ILE A 236 12.14 -10.08 -7.52
N SER A 237 12.65 -8.85 -7.36
CA SER A 237 11.98 -7.66 -7.89
C SER A 237 11.83 -7.74 -9.40
N PHE A 238 10.64 -7.40 -9.87
CA PHE A 238 10.30 -7.24 -11.28
C PHE A 238 9.80 -5.82 -11.57
N ALA A 239 10.08 -4.87 -10.67
CA ALA A 239 9.77 -3.48 -10.90
C ALA A 239 10.55 -2.92 -12.10
N PRO A 240 9.94 -2.03 -12.90
CA PRO A 240 10.67 -1.31 -13.94
C PRO A 240 11.90 -0.59 -13.36
N LYS A 241 13.05 -0.72 -14.03
CA LYS A 241 14.27 0.01 -13.65
C LYS A 241 14.00 1.51 -13.65
N GLY A 242 14.44 2.18 -12.58
CA GLY A 242 14.26 3.62 -12.38
C GLY A 242 13.10 3.98 -11.45
N ASN A 243 12.14 3.07 -11.24
CA ASN A 243 11.14 3.25 -10.17
C ASN A 243 11.82 3.13 -8.80
N ILE A 244 11.36 3.89 -7.82
CA ILE A 244 11.96 3.88 -6.48
C ILE A 244 11.83 2.51 -5.82
N VAL A 245 10.67 1.84 -6.01
CA VAL A 245 10.38 0.51 -5.47
C VAL A 245 11.34 -0.57 -5.98
N ALA A 246 11.99 -0.36 -7.14
CA ALA A 246 13.01 -1.27 -7.67
C ALA A 246 14.26 -1.34 -6.78
N ASN A 247 14.39 -0.41 -5.81
CA ASN A 247 15.47 -0.40 -4.82
C ASN A 247 15.08 -1.06 -3.49
N VAL A 248 13.85 -1.58 -3.36
CA VAL A 248 13.45 -2.36 -2.18
C VAL A 248 14.29 -3.64 -2.13
N PRO A 249 14.99 -3.92 -1.01
CA PRO A 249 15.73 -5.16 -0.88
C PRO A 249 14.79 -6.35 -0.91
N VAL A 250 15.14 -7.36 -1.70
CA VAL A 250 14.45 -8.67 -1.66
C VAL A 250 14.61 -9.24 -0.25
N GLY A 251 13.53 -9.69 0.38
CA GLY A 251 13.57 -10.21 1.74
C GLY A 251 13.22 -9.19 2.82
N THR A 252 12.55 -8.09 2.48
CA THR A 252 12.18 -7.06 3.45
C THR A 252 10.76 -7.29 3.98
N GLY A 253 10.60 -7.36 5.31
CA GLY A 253 9.27 -7.40 5.93
C GLY A 253 8.58 -6.05 5.85
N CYS A 254 9.02 -5.09 6.67
CA CYS A 254 8.57 -3.71 6.66
C CYS A 254 9.70 -2.77 6.23
N MET A 255 9.39 -1.75 5.42
CA MET A 255 10.34 -0.69 5.07
C MET A 255 9.74 0.69 5.32
N ILE A 256 10.46 1.52 6.07
CA ILE A 256 10.17 2.94 6.28
C ILE A 256 11.18 3.73 5.45
N LEU A 257 10.69 4.60 4.56
CA LEU A 257 11.51 5.50 3.77
C LEU A 257 11.18 6.94 4.09
N SER A 258 12.04 7.63 4.86
CA SER A 258 11.99 9.07 5.13
C SER A 258 10.69 9.65 5.71
N THR A 259 9.76 8.81 6.16
CA THR A 259 8.48 9.28 6.68
C THR A 259 8.54 9.55 8.19
N LYS A 260 7.46 10.14 8.73
CA LYS A 260 7.39 10.62 10.11
C LYS A 260 6.31 9.93 10.90
N ASN A 261 6.55 9.76 12.21
CA ASN A 261 5.58 9.22 13.16
C ASN A 261 5.00 7.89 12.66
N VAL A 262 5.85 6.87 12.56
CA VAL A 262 5.43 5.51 12.19
C VAL A 262 5.58 4.59 13.39
N GLU A 263 4.53 3.84 13.68
CA GLU A 263 4.50 2.85 14.74
C GLU A 263 4.35 1.45 14.13
N ILE A 264 5.30 0.56 14.40
CA ILE A 264 5.30 -0.84 13.92
C ILE A 264 5.23 -1.75 15.14
N PHE A 265 4.12 -2.45 15.33
CA PHE A 265 3.92 -3.23 16.54
C PHE A 265 3.05 -4.47 16.40
N ASN A 266 3.27 -5.47 17.26
CA ASN A 266 2.50 -6.72 17.27
C ASN A 266 2.44 -7.45 15.91
N ASN A 267 3.37 -7.19 14.98
CA ASN A 267 3.42 -7.90 13.72
C ASN A 267 4.17 -9.23 13.89
N LYS A 268 3.84 -10.20 13.04
CA LYS A 268 4.65 -11.40 12.83
C LYS A 268 5.49 -11.17 11.58
N LEU A 269 6.79 -10.98 11.77
CA LEU A 269 7.79 -10.75 10.72
C LEU A 269 8.62 -12.02 10.56
N VAL A 270 8.18 -12.93 9.69
CA VAL A 270 8.64 -14.33 9.68
C VAL A 270 9.22 -14.68 8.32
N GLU A 271 10.39 -15.34 8.26
CA GLU A 271 10.97 -15.89 7.03
C GLU A 271 11.25 -14.87 5.90
N ASN A 272 11.29 -13.58 6.22
CA ASN A 272 11.87 -12.55 5.35
C ASN A 272 13.41 -12.67 5.41
N THR A 273 14.11 -12.67 4.29
CA THR A 273 15.54 -13.03 4.28
C THR A 273 16.50 -11.87 4.58
N PHE A 274 16.12 -10.61 4.34
CA PHE A 274 17.01 -9.45 4.42
C PHE A 274 16.88 -8.65 5.73
N ALA A 275 15.66 -8.23 6.09
CA ALA A 275 15.40 -7.53 7.35
C ALA A 275 13.92 -7.66 7.73
N GLY A 276 13.63 -7.73 9.03
CA GLY A 276 12.27 -7.63 9.54
C GLY A 276 11.73 -6.21 9.37
N VAL A 277 12.43 -5.22 9.93
CA VAL A 277 12.15 -3.80 9.76
C VAL A 277 13.38 -3.08 9.22
N LEU A 278 13.20 -2.31 8.15
CA LEU A 278 14.21 -1.50 7.51
C LEU A 278 13.82 -0.02 7.61
N VAL A 279 14.68 0.83 8.19
CA VAL A 279 14.46 2.29 8.25
C VAL A 279 15.55 3.01 7.47
N VAL A 280 15.12 3.78 6.47
CA VAL A 280 15.99 4.35 5.46
C VAL A 280 15.67 5.81 5.21
N ASN A 281 16.71 6.58 4.93
CA ASN A 281 16.68 7.96 4.50
C ASN A 281 16.86 8.03 2.98
N TYR A 282 15.97 8.73 2.29
CA TYR A 282 15.95 8.89 0.84
C TYR A 282 17.24 9.49 0.24
N LEU A 283 18.05 10.19 1.05
CA LEU A 283 19.34 10.72 0.60
C LEU A 283 20.30 9.63 0.12
N ILE A 284 20.12 8.37 0.50
CA ILE A 284 20.91 7.26 -0.05
C ILE A 284 20.64 7.01 -1.54
N PHE A 285 19.44 7.36 -2.02
CA PHE A 285 19.05 7.22 -3.42
C PHE A 285 19.30 8.50 -4.20
N ASN A 286 19.01 9.64 -3.59
CA ASN A 286 19.27 10.95 -4.18
C ASN A 286 19.75 11.93 -3.11
N SER A 287 21.06 12.20 -3.11
CA SER A 287 21.71 13.13 -2.18
C SER A 287 21.24 14.60 -2.27
N LYS A 288 20.52 14.98 -3.34
CA LYS A 288 20.03 16.35 -3.58
C LYS A 288 18.61 16.32 -4.15
N PRO A 289 17.59 15.94 -3.35
CA PRO A 289 16.21 15.99 -3.81
C PRO A 289 15.83 17.43 -4.17
N ASN A 290 15.15 17.60 -5.31
CA ASN A 290 14.69 18.90 -5.77
C ASN A 290 13.31 19.24 -5.17
N ASP A 291 13.26 19.36 -3.84
CA ASP A 291 12.05 19.70 -3.10
C ASP A 291 12.41 20.38 -1.78
N ALA A 292 12.14 21.69 -1.70
CA ALA A 292 12.49 22.49 -0.53
C ALA A 292 11.62 22.20 0.71
N LYS A 293 10.47 21.53 0.54
CA LYS A 293 9.58 21.16 1.64
C LYS A 293 9.82 19.73 2.14
N TYR A 294 10.58 18.94 1.38
CA TYR A 294 10.89 17.56 1.73
C TYR A 294 11.94 17.50 2.84
N ASP A 295 11.57 16.86 3.94
CA ASP A 295 12.49 16.51 5.01
C ASP A 295 12.82 15.02 4.90
N PRO A 296 14.05 14.66 4.49
CA PRO A 296 14.40 13.28 4.24
C PRO A 296 14.69 12.50 5.54
N PHE A 297 14.74 13.14 6.70
CA PHE A 297 15.14 12.49 7.94
C PHE A 297 13.94 11.79 8.61
N PRO A 298 13.92 10.44 8.67
CA PRO A 298 12.86 9.73 9.37
C PRO A 298 12.89 10.11 10.86
N SER A 299 11.72 10.35 11.44
CA SER A 299 11.59 10.80 12.83
C SER A 299 10.27 10.36 13.44
N GLY A 300 10.23 10.24 14.78
CA GLY A 300 9.04 9.73 15.46
C GLY A 300 8.77 8.24 15.24
N ILE A 301 9.76 7.48 14.76
CA ILE A 301 9.60 6.05 14.52
C ILE A 301 9.55 5.30 15.86
N TYR A 302 8.64 4.34 15.99
CA TYR A 302 8.50 3.50 17.17
C TYR A 302 8.27 2.04 16.76
N ILE A 303 9.19 1.16 17.12
CA ILE A 303 9.17 -0.27 16.79
C ILE A 303 9.13 -1.05 18.10
N HIS A 304 8.08 -1.82 18.34
CA HIS A 304 7.92 -2.55 19.59
C HIS A 304 7.02 -3.77 19.48
N ASP A 305 7.24 -4.75 20.36
CA ASP A 305 6.38 -5.92 20.52
C ASP A 305 6.16 -6.74 19.23
N ASN A 306 7.11 -6.74 18.29
CA ASN A 306 7.03 -7.55 17.07
C ASN A 306 7.67 -8.92 17.27
N ALA A 307 7.02 -9.97 16.75
CA ALA A 307 7.58 -11.30 16.71
C ALA A 307 8.42 -11.45 15.43
N ASN A 308 9.74 -11.55 15.58
CA ASN A 308 10.67 -11.62 14.46
C ASN A 308 11.30 -13.01 14.36
N THR A 309 11.36 -13.57 13.15
CA THR A 309 12.11 -14.79 12.86
C THR A 309 12.67 -14.68 11.44
N LEU A 310 13.98 -14.55 11.30
CA LEU A 310 14.64 -14.56 9.98
C LEU A 310 15.18 -15.97 9.73
N ILE A 311 14.75 -16.58 8.62
CA ILE A 311 15.23 -17.88 8.14
C ILE A 311 15.71 -17.71 6.71
N GLY A 312 16.64 -18.56 6.31
CA GLY A 312 17.17 -18.59 4.95
C GLY A 312 18.40 -17.69 4.78
N SER A 313 18.84 -17.61 3.54
CA SER A 313 20.03 -16.85 3.13
C SER A 313 19.64 -15.84 2.06
N VAL A 314 20.10 -14.60 2.21
CA VAL A 314 19.94 -13.60 1.16
C VAL A 314 20.75 -14.01 -0.07
N ASN A 315 20.10 -14.05 -1.24
CA ASN A 315 20.81 -14.18 -2.51
C ASN A 315 21.30 -12.80 -2.97
N ARG A 316 22.61 -12.56 -2.91
CA ARG A 316 23.23 -11.29 -3.31
C ARG A 316 22.96 -10.91 -4.77
N VAL A 317 22.78 -11.88 -5.67
CA VAL A 317 22.59 -11.61 -7.11
C VAL A 317 21.25 -10.94 -7.38
N ASP A 318 20.23 -11.27 -6.59
CA ASP A 318 18.85 -10.81 -6.78
C ASP A 318 18.60 -9.41 -6.19
N GLN A 319 19.59 -8.84 -5.51
CA GLN A 319 19.46 -7.59 -4.78
C GLN A 319 19.71 -6.35 -5.67
N PRO A 320 19.14 -5.19 -5.32
CA PRO A 320 19.56 -3.90 -5.87
C PRO A 320 21.04 -3.64 -5.59
N ASP A 321 21.71 -2.86 -6.45
CA ASP A 321 23.17 -2.67 -6.37
C ASP A 321 23.62 -2.07 -5.04
N LEU A 322 22.90 -1.08 -4.52
CA LEU A 322 23.16 -0.49 -3.20
C LEU A 322 23.12 -1.56 -2.09
N ILE A 323 22.20 -2.52 -2.21
CA ILE A 323 22.05 -3.59 -1.22
C ILE A 323 23.16 -4.63 -1.35
N LYS A 324 23.69 -4.87 -2.55
CA LYS A 324 24.89 -5.71 -2.73
C LYS A 324 26.10 -5.12 -1.98
N ASP A 325 26.22 -3.80 -1.94
CA ASP A 325 27.27 -3.12 -1.17
C ASP A 325 27.03 -3.25 0.33
N VAL A 326 25.80 -3.03 0.80
CA VAL A 326 25.42 -3.27 2.21
C VAL A 326 25.74 -4.70 2.63
N LEU A 327 25.39 -5.70 1.82
CA LEU A 327 25.71 -7.11 2.11
C LEU A 327 27.21 -7.37 2.16
N THR A 328 27.99 -6.70 1.30
CA THR A 328 29.45 -6.80 1.31
C THR A 328 30.02 -6.22 2.61
N ILE A 329 29.49 -5.08 3.05
CA ILE A 329 29.84 -4.45 4.33
C ILE A 329 29.51 -5.39 5.49
N LEU A 330 28.28 -5.92 5.56
CA LEU A 330 27.89 -6.85 6.63
C LEU A 330 28.83 -8.07 6.69
N PHE A 331 29.17 -8.63 5.52
CA PHE A 331 30.11 -9.75 5.42
C PHE A 331 31.50 -9.41 5.97
N LEU A 332 32.06 -8.23 5.64
CA LEU A 332 33.37 -7.80 6.13
C LEU A 332 33.41 -7.64 7.65
N TYR A 333 32.28 -7.32 8.28
CA TYR A 333 32.13 -7.24 9.73
C TYR A 333 31.74 -8.58 10.39
N GLY A 334 31.55 -9.65 9.61
CA GLY A 334 31.07 -10.93 10.12
C GLY A 334 29.62 -10.87 10.65
N LEU A 335 28.83 -9.90 10.18
CA LEU A 335 27.45 -9.68 10.61
C LEU A 335 26.48 -10.41 9.70
N LYS A 336 25.41 -10.94 10.31
CA LYS A 336 24.24 -11.45 9.60
C LYS A 336 23.21 -10.33 9.41
N GLN A 337 22.23 -10.58 8.56
CA GLN A 337 21.03 -9.77 8.43
C GLN A 337 20.31 -9.62 9.78
N PRO A 338 19.90 -8.41 10.17
CA PRO A 338 19.28 -8.16 11.47
C PRO A 338 17.75 -8.15 11.40
N HIS A 339 17.11 -8.32 12.56
CA HIS A 339 15.67 -8.08 12.70
C HIS A 339 15.33 -6.61 12.38
N ILE A 340 16.17 -5.67 12.84
CA ILE A 340 16.03 -4.23 12.58
C ILE A 340 17.32 -3.70 11.93
N LEU A 341 17.21 -3.16 10.73
CA LEU A 341 18.30 -2.47 10.03
C LEU A 341 17.94 -0.98 9.88
N ILE A 342 18.84 -0.09 10.30
CA ILE A 342 18.73 1.34 10.01
C ILE A 342 19.97 1.82 9.26
N ASP A 343 19.79 2.76 8.33
CA ASP A 343 20.91 3.34 7.60
C ASP A 343 21.77 4.27 8.46
N GLY A 344 21.18 4.88 9.50
CA GLY A 344 21.84 5.79 10.43
C GLY A 344 21.86 7.26 10.01
N LEU A 345 21.25 7.63 8.88
CA LEU A 345 21.10 9.03 8.47
C LEU A 345 19.92 9.67 9.21
N LEU A 346 20.16 10.03 10.47
CA LEU A 346 19.16 10.56 11.39
C LEU A 346 19.45 12.02 11.76
N SER A 347 18.39 12.80 11.97
CA SER A 347 18.49 14.15 12.53
C SER A 347 18.83 14.15 14.03
N SER A 348 18.50 13.05 14.74
CA SER A 348 18.78 12.83 16.16
C SER A 348 18.74 11.33 16.48
N PRO A 349 19.53 10.84 17.46
CA PRO A 349 19.42 9.44 17.91
C PRO A 349 17.99 9.04 18.33
N ASN A 350 17.23 9.98 18.92
CA ASN A 350 15.87 9.74 19.43
C ASN A 350 14.79 9.71 18.32
N SER A 351 15.18 9.96 17.06
CA SER A 351 14.29 9.88 15.91
C SER A 351 13.67 8.49 15.74
N ILE A 352 14.39 7.45 16.15
CA ILE A 352 13.92 6.06 16.15
C ILE A 352 13.91 5.54 17.59
N CYS A 353 12.79 4.94 17.98
CA CYS A 353 12.60 4.31 19.28
C CYS A 353 12.32 2.83 19.10
N ILE A 354 13.07 1.99 19.82
CA ILE A 354 12.98 0.54 19.76
C ILE A 354 12.71 0.01 21.16
N LYS A 355 11.64 -0.77 21.30
CA LYS A 355 11.29 -1.50 22.52
C LYS A 355 10.99 -2.95 22.14
N GLU A 356 12.06 -3.65 21.74
CA GLU A 356 12.03 -5.05 21.35
C GLU A 356 12.90 -5.87 22.31
N THR A 357 12.42 -7.04 22.74
CA THR A 357 13.13 -7.87 23.73
C THR A 357 14.08 -8.88 23.10
N SER A 358 13.83 -9.28 21.84
CA SER A 358 14.49 -10.42 21.19
C SER A 358 14.99 -10.12 19.77
N SER A 359 15.13 -8.82 19.43
CA SER A 359 15.48 -8.38 18.08
C SER A 359 16.98 -8.06 17.95
N THR A 360 17.61 -8.55 16.88
CA THR A 360 18.95 -8.12 16.49
C THR A 360 18.85 -6.79 15.76
N PHE A 361 19.87 -5.96 15.92
CA PHE A 361 19.87 -4.59 15.42
C PHE A 361 21.19 -4.29 14.72
N ILE A 362 21.12 -3.55 13.61
CA ILE A 362 22.29 -2.93 12.98
C ILE A 362 21.94 -1.50 12.60
N ASN A 363 22.84 -0.60 12.93
CA ASN A 363 22.91 0.74 12.36
C ASN A 363 24.14 0.83 11.48
N LEU A 364 23.94 1.06 10.18
CA LEU A 364 25.03 1.20 9.20
C LEU A 364 25.83 2.49 9.38
N ASN A 365 25.23 3.50 10.02
CA ASN A 365 25.82 4.82 10.21
C ASN A 365 26.38 5.41 8.91
N ALA A 366 25.55 5.43 7.85
CA ALA A 366 25.94 5.80 6.49
C ALA A 366 26.41 7.26 6.34
N GLY A 367 26.32 8.09 7.39
CA GLY A 367 27.00 9.39 7.46
C GLY A 367 28.52 9.26 7.51
N ASP A 368 29.04 8.14 8.04
CA ASP A 368 30.43 7.72 7.89
C ASP A 368 30.59 6.94 6.58
N THR A 369 31.06 7.61 5.53
CA THR A 369 31.27 7.00 4.21
C THR A 369 32.37 5.94 4.19
N SER A 370 33.18 5.82 5.24
CA SER A 370 34.14 4.73 5.40
C SER A 370 33.50 3.47 6.00
N PHE A 371 32.25 3.56 6.47
CA PHE A 371 31.52 2.50 7.15
C PHE A 371 32.32 1.85 8.29
N LYS A 372 33.16 2.63 8.99
CA LYS A 372 33.95 2.18 10.15
C LYS A 372 33.15 2.22 11.45
N SER A 373 32.03 2.94 11.43
CA SER A 373 31.22 3.28 12.59
C SER A 373 29.89 2.51 12.65
N ILE A 374 29.83 1.33 12.03
CA ILE A 374 28.69 0.42 12.11
C ILE A 374 28.56 -0.09 13.55
N THR A 375 27.32 -0.21 14.03
CA THR A 375 27.06 -0.70 15.39
C THR A 375 25.90 -1.68 15.42
N THR A 376 26.02 -2.70 16.25
CA THR A 376 24.93 -3.61 16.62
C THR A 376 24.29 -3.24 17.96
N ASN A 377 24.79 -2.19 18.61
CA ASN A 377 24.31 -1.70 19.89
C ASN A 377 23.11 -0.76 19.68
N SER A 378 21.93 -1.16 20.18
CA SER A 378 20.68 -0.42 20.09
C SER A 378 20.39 0.50 21.29
N THR A 379 21.31 0.66 22.24
CA THR A 379 21.09 1.47 23.46
C THR A 379 20.68 2.91 23.13
N ALA A 380 21.23 3.51 22.08
CA ALA A 380 20.87 4.87 21.66
C ALA A 380 19.44 4.99 21.11
N GLN A 381 18.84 3.88 20.69
CA GLN A 381 17.47 3.80 20.16
C GLN A 381 16.51 3.18 21.19
N THR A 382 17.02 2.67 22.32
CA THR A 382 16.19 2.01 23.33
C THR A 382 15.43 3.06 24.13
N CYS A 383 14.11 3.11 23.95
CA CYS A 383 13.25 4.05 24.65
C CYS A 383 11.79 3.58 24.67
N THR A 384 10.91 4.42 25.20
CA THR A 384 9.45 4.25 25.11
C THR A 384 8.84 5.56 24.62
N LYS A 385 7.80 5.46 23.79
CA LYS A 385 7.03 6.59 23.28
C LYS A 385 5.54 6.38 23.56
N THR A 386 4.78 7.46 23.51
CA THR A 386 3.32 7.40 23.49
C THR A 386 2.88 6.78 22.16
N PRO A 387 2.02 5.74 22.18
CA PRO A 387 1.44 5.17 20.97
C PRO A 387 0.68 6.21 20.14
N LEU A 388 0.65 6.00 18.83
CA LEU A 388 -0.12 6.84 17.91
C LEU A 388 -1.62 6.57 18.09
N PRO A 389 -2.47 7.61 17.92
CA PRO A 389 -3.91 7.46 18.02
C PRO A 389 -4.46 6.58 16.89
N GLU A 390 -5.57 5.89 17.16
CA GLU A 390 -6.29 5.10 16.17
C GLU A 390 -7.03 5.97 15.15
N VAL A 391 -6.99 5.54 13.89
CA VAL A 391 -7.72 6.17 12.80
C VAL A 391 -9.19 5.74 12.87
N LYS A 392 -10.11 6.70 12.95
CA LYS A 392 -11.55 6.43 13.06
C LYS A 392 -12.34 7.25 12.07
N PHE A 393 -13.16 6.55 11.28
CA PHE A 393 -14.23 7.10 10.47
C PHE A 393 -15.24 6.00 10.16
N ILE A 394 -16.42 6.38 9.68
CA ILE A 394 -17.47 5.43 9.25
C ILE A 394 -17.27 5.19 7.75
N PRO A 395 -16.94 3.96 7.30
CA PRO A 395 -16.81 3.63 5.88
C PRO A 395 -18.11 3.91 5.11
N PHE A 396 -18.02 3.98 3.78
CA PHE A 396 -19.22 4.08 2.93
C PHE A 396 -19.84 2.71 2.66
#